data_AF-A0A1X7TAK7-F1
#
_entry.id   AF-A0A1X7TAK7-F1
#
_cell.length_a   1.000
_cell.length_b   1.000
_cell.length_c   1.000
_cell.angle_alpha   90.00
_cell.angle_beta   90.00
_cell.angle_gamma   90.00
#
_symmetry.space_group_name_H-M   'P 1'
#
loop_
_entity.id
_entity.type
_entity.pdbx_description
1 polymer ?
#
loop_
_entity_poly.entity_id
_entity_poly.type
_entity_poly.pdbx_seq_one_letter_code
_entity_poly.pdbx_strand_id
1 'polypeptide(L)'
;AHCHYLVLKAFHSSIDAAKVCEANFNILRVLCCLFGLHGIIQYSGEFCLDGYMNSDQIEMAKNQLYSLLKEVRYEAVPLVDAFDIHDDILNSSLGRYDGDVYGHLYEWALRAPRNKKEVHDNYEKYLKPLLKNTKSKL
;
A
#
# COMPACT_ATOMS: atom_id res chain seq x y z
N ALA A 1 7.53 11.56 -18.73
CA ALA A 1 6.42 12.45 -19.10
C ALA A 1 5.26 11.78 -19.88
N HIS A 2 5.45 11.30 -21.13
CA HIS A 2 4.32 10.94 -22.03
C HIS A 2 3.34 9.88 -21.51
N CYS A 3 3.82 8.73 -21.02
CA CYS A 3 2.93 7.68 -20.51
C CYS A 3 2.11 8.13 -19.30
N HIS A 4 2.72 8.90 -18.39
CA HIS A 4 2.03 9.44 -17.21
C HIS A 4 0.90 10.39 -17.63
N TYR A 5 1.16 11.28 -18.59
CA TYR A 5 0.13 12.15 -19.18
C TYR A 5 -1.00 11.35 -19.83
N LEU A 6 -0.70 10.30 -20.59
CA LEU A 6 -1.72 9.46 -21.22
C LEU A 6 -2.61 8.78 -20.17
N VAL A 7 -2.03 8.26 -19.09
CA VAL A 7 -2.78 7.65 -17.99
C VAL A 7 -3.67 8.69 -17.30
N LEU A 8 -3.15 9.89 -17.00
CA LEU A 8 -3.94 10.96 -16.39
C LEU A 8 -5.10 11.40 -17.29
N LYS A 9 -4.85 11.55 -18.60
CA LYS A 9 -5.87 11.90 -19.60
C LYS A 9 -6.94 10.82 -19.73
N ALA A 10 -6.54 9.55 -19.74
CA ALA A 10 -7.45 8.42 -19.78
C ALA A 10 -8.29 8.35 -18.50
N PHE A 11 -7.69 8.61 -17.33
CA PHE A 11 -8.38 8.63 -16.05
C PHE A 11 -9.45 9.74 -16.02
N HIS A 12 -9.07 10.98 -16.37
CA HIS A 12 -10.02 12.10 -16.44
C HIS A 12 -11.18 11.81 -17.41
N SER A 13 -10.87 11.36 -18.63
CA SER A 13 -11.89 11.01 -19.63
C SER A 13 -12.82 9.89 -19.15
N SER A 14 -12.28 8.91 -18.42
CA SER A 14 -13.07 7.78 -17.89
C SER A 14 -14.01 8.23 -16.77
N ILE A 15 -13.60 9.20 -15.94
CA ILE A 15 -14.46 9.78 -14.91
C ILE A 15 -15.62 10.56 -15.55
N ASP A 16 -15.35 11.38 -16.56
CA ASP A 16 -16.38 12.15 -17.26
C ASP A 16 -17.40 11.25 -17.98
N ALA A 17 -16.95 10.10 -18.49
CA ALA A 17 -17.81 9.11 -19.13
C ALA A 17 -18.56 8.21 -18.12
N ALA A 18 -18.11 8.16 -16.87
CA ALA A 18 -18.69 7.28 -15.87
C ALA A 18 -20.06 7.81 -15.38
N LYS A 19 -21.07 6.94 -15.45
CA LYS A 19 -22.38 7.21 -14.84
C LYS A 19 -22.37 6.75 -13.40
N VAL A 20 -21.86 7.58 -12.51
CA VAL A 20 -21.79 7.33 -11.06
C VAL A 20 -22.59 8.37 -10.29
N CYS A 21 -22.94 8.08 -9.04
CA CYS A 21 -23.56 9.07 -8.17
C CYS A 21 -22.59 10.24 -7.87
N GLU A 22 -23.13 11.37 -7.44
CA GLU A 22 -22.35 12.58 -7.18
C GLU A 22 -21.24 12.36 -6.14
N ALA A 23 -21.50 11.59 -5.08
CA ALA A 23 -20.50 11.25 -4.08
C ALA A 23 -19.31 10.48 -4.68
N ASN A 24 -19.58 9.43 -5.46
CA ASN A 24 -18.55 8.63 -6.12
C ASN A 24 -17.79 9.45 -7.18
N PHE A 25 -18.49 10.33 -7.89
CA PHE A 25 -17.86 11.23 -8.85
C PHE A 25 -16.84 12.16 -8.16
N ASN A 26 -17.21 12.73 -7.02
CA ASN A 26 -16.35 13.64 -6.27
C ASN A 26 -15.07 12.95 -5.78
N ILE A 27 -15.17 11.77 -5.15
CA ILE A 27 -13.98 11.05 -4.67
C ILE A 27 -13.08 10.58 -5.83
N LEU A 28 -13.64 10.16 -6.96
CA LEU A 28 -12.86 9.79 -8.14
C LEU A 28 -12.11 11.00 -8.73
N ARG A 29 -12.72 12.19 -8.73
CA ARG A 29 -12.03 13.42 -9.11
C ARG A 29 -10.89 13.76 -8.16
N VAL A 30 -11.09 13.61 -6.85
CA VAL A 30 -10.04 13.79 -5.85
C VAL A 30 -8.87 12.84 -6.12
N LEU A 31 -9.13 11.57 -6.41
CA LEU A 31 -8.09 10.59 -6.78
C LEU A 31 -7.36 10.95 -8.08
N CYS A 32 -8.07 11.44 -9.09
CA CYS A 32 -7.47 11.91 -10.34
C CYS A 32 -6.55 13.12 -10.11
N CYS A 33 -6.99 14.09 -9.30
CA CYS A 33 -6.17 15.24 -8.91
C CYS A 33 -4.95 14.80 -8.09
N LEU A 34 -5.12 13.85 -7.16
CA LEU A 34 -4.04 13.29 -6.35
C LEU A 34 -2.99 12.61 -7.25
N PHE A 35 -3.41 11.80 -8.22
CA PHE A 35 -2.51 11.14 -9.17
C PHE A 35 -1.71 12.14 -10.01
N GLY A 36 -2.37 13.19 -10.52
CA GLY A 36 -1.71 14.25 -11.28
C GLY A 36 -0.70 15.06 -10.46
N LEU A 37 -1.08 15.49 -9.25
CA LEU A 37 -0.19 16.22 -8.36
C LEU A 37 0.99 15.36 -7.89
N HIS A 38 0.76 14.09 -7.59
CA HIS A 38 1.84 13.14 -7.27
C HIS A 38 2.84 13.05 -8.43
N GLY A 39 2.36 12.97 -9.68
CA GLY A 39 3.22 13.01 -10.86
C GLY A 39 4.06 14.28 -10.97
N ILE A 40 3.45 15.46 -10.78
CA ILE A 40 4.14 16.74 -10.81
C ILE A 40 5.25 16.80 -9.74
N ILE A 41 4.97 16.32 -8.53
CA ILE A 41 5.94 16.31 -7.42
C ILE A 41 7.07 15.31 -7.69
N GLN A 42 6.74 14.11 -8.18
CA GLN A 42 7.71 13.06 -8.48
C GLN A 42 8.70 13.49 -9.57
N TYR A 43 8.24 14.26 -10.56
CA TYR A 43 9.04 14.74 -11.69
C TYR A 43 9.33 16.24 -11.62
N SER A 44 9.27 16.86 -10.43
CA SER A 44 9.36 18.32 -10.27
C SER A 44 10.63 18.92 -10.88
N GLY A 45 11.73 18.15 -10.91
CA GLY A 45 12.98 18.57 -11.53
C GLY A 45 12.83 18.90 -13.02
N GLU A 46 12.07 18.11 -13.78
CA GLU A 46 11.83 18.36 -15.21
C GLU A 46 11.03 19.66 -15.40
N PHE A 47 9.96 19.84 -14.60
CA PHE A 47 9.13 21.06 -14.64
C PHE A 47 9.89 22.34 -14.25
N CYS A 48 10.84 22.24 -13.33
CA CYS A 48 11.69 23.35 -12.93
C CYS A 48 12.77 23.65 -13.98
N LEU A 49 13.38 22.63 -14.59
CA LEU A 49 14.42 22.81 -15.61
C LEU A 49 13.87 23.47 -16.88
N ASP A 50 12.64 23.12 -17.28
CA ASP A 50 11.96 23.73 -18.42
C ASP A 50 11.39 25.13 -18.09
N GLY A 51 11.55 25.60 -16.86
CA GLY A 51 11.01 26.88 -16.38
C GLY A 51 9.49 26.96 -16.32
N TYR A 52 8.79 25.81 -16.45
CA TYR A 52 7.34 25.73 -16.44
C TYR A 52 6.77 25.93 -15.03
N MET A 53 7.47 25.42 -14.01
CA MET A 53 7.13 25.63 -12.61
C MET A 53 8.30 26.20 -11.82
N ASN A 54 7.98 27.09 -10.87
CA ASN A 54 8.94 27.57 -9.88
C ASN A 54 8.84 26.79 -8.55
N SER A 55 9.81 26.99 -7.67
CA SER A 55 9.86 26.32 -6.36
C SER A 55 8.60 26.54 -5.52
N ASP A 56 8.03 27.75 -5.53
CA ASP A 56 6.84 28.09 -4.75
C ASP A 56 5.60 27.32 -5.26
N GLN A 57 5.44 27.19 -6.58
CA GLN A 57 4.37 26.41 -7.19
C GLN A 57 4.49 24.91 -6.88
N ILE A 58 5.71 24.38 -6.83
CA ILE A 58 5.95 23.00 -6.40
C ILE A 58 5.60 22.82 -4.92
N GLU A 59 5.92 23.80 -4.07
CA GLU A 59 5.52 23.78 -2.66
C GLU A 59 4.00 23.84 -2.50
N MET A 60 3.31 24.69 -3.25
CA MET A 60 1.85 24.74 -3.31
C MET A 60 1.25 23.39 -3.73
N ALA A 61 1.82 22.75 -4.76
CA ALA A 61 1.39 21.44 -5.22
C ALA A 61 1.55 20.36 -4.13
N LYS A 62 2.66 20.37 -3.38
CA LYS A 62 2.88 19.49 -2.23
C LYS A 62 1.85 19.70 -1.12
N ASN A 63 1.58 20.95 -0.77
CA ASN A 63 0.57 21.28 0.25
C ASN A 63 -0.83 20.81 -0.17
N GLN A 64 -1.18 20.99 -1.45
CA GLN A 64 -2.44 20.48 -1.98
C GLN A 64 -2.49 18.94 -1.97
N LEU A 65 -1.40 18.25 -2.31
CA LEU A 65 -1.32 16.79 -2.21
C LEU A 65 -1.63 16.32 -0.79
N TYR A 66 -1.04 16.93 0.23
CA TYR A 66 -1.32 16.58 1.63
C TYR A 66 -2.77 16.86 2.04
N SER A 67 -3.38 17.91 1.50
CA SER A 67 -4.81 18.19 1.72
C SER A 67 -5.69 17.07 1.14
N LEU A 68 -5.44 16.68 -0.13
CA LEU A 68 -6.20 15.62 -0.78
C LEU A 68 -5.98 14.25 -0.11
N LEU A 69 -4.79 13.95 0.38
CA LEU A 69 -4.54 12.72 1.15
C LEU A 69 -5.39 12.63 2.43
N LYS A 70 -5.64 13.77 3.10
CA LYS A 70 -6.54 13.82 4.27
C LYS A 70 -7.98 13.55 3.88
N GLU A 71 -8.42 14.01 2.72
CA GLU A 71 -9.76 13.76 2.19
C GLU A 71 -9.94 12.28 1.81
N VAL A 72 -9.01 11.73 1.02
CA VAL A 72 -9.02 10.32 0.59
C VAL A 72 -8.96 9.36 1.78
N ARG A 73 -8.29 9.74 2.88
CA ARG A 73 -8.16 8.89 4.07
C ARG A 73 -9.51 8.37 4.60
N TYR A 74 -10.57 9.16 4.55
CA TYR A 74 -11.88 8.76 5.07
C TYR A 74 -12.56 7.70 4.18
N GLU A 75 -12.30 7.76 2.88
CA GLU A 75 -12.87 6.84 1.88
C GLU A 75 -11.91 5.70 1.51
N ALA A 76 -10.73 5.63 2.12
CA ALA A 76 -9.67 4.71 1.71
C ALA A 76 -10.09 3.24 1.77
N VAL A 77 -10.83 2.83 2.81
CA VAL A 77 -11.33 1.46 2.96
C VAL A 77 -12.45 1.16 1.94
N PRO A 78 -13.53 1.97 1.85
CA PRO A 78 -14.55 1.79 0.81
C PRO A 78 -14.00 1.75 -0.63
N LEU A 79 -12.97 2.55 -0.92
CA LEU A 79 -12.35 2.59 -2.25
C LEU A 79 -11.62 1.29 -2.61
N VAL A 80 -10.96 0.63 -1.65
CA VAL A 80 -10.33 -0.68 -1.89
C VAL A 80 -11.35 -1.81 -1.85
N ASP A 81 -12.40 -1.68 -1.03
CA ASP A 81 -13.52 -2.63 -0.99
C ASP A 81 -14.30 -2.63 -2.32
N ALA A 82 -14.36 -1.50 -3.03
CA ALA A 82 -14.98 -1.38 -4.34
C ALA A 82 -14.32 -2.24 -5.44
N PHE A 83 -13.11 -2.78 -5.20
CA PHE A 83 -12.51 -3.77 -6.09
C PHE A 83 -13.17 -5.15 -5.98
N ASP A 84 -13.96 -5.39 -4.92
CA ASP A 84 -14.72 -6.62 -4.69
C ASP A 84 -13.85 -7.89 -4.77
N ILE A 85 -12.65 -7.82 -4.17
CA ILE A 85 -11.68 -8.91 -4.17
C ILE A 85 -11.95 -9.82 -2.96
N HIS A 86 -12.34 -11.06 -3.22
CA HIS A 86 -12.57 -12.05 -2.17
C HIS A 86 -11.27 -12.45 -1.44
N ASP A 87 -11.37 -12.74 -0.14
CA ASP A 87 -10.23 -13.12 0.71
C ASP A 87 -9.46 -14.34 0.17
N ASP A 88 -10.13 -15.29 -0.49
CA ASP A 88 -9.50 -16.46 -1.11
C ASP A 88 -8.58 -16.08 -2.27
N ILE A 89 -8.90 -15.00 -2.99
CA ILE A 89 -8.10 -14.47 -4.09
C ILE A 89 -6.99 -13.58 -3.53
N LEU A 90 -7.31 -12.74 -2.54
CA LEU A 90 -6.37 -11.83 -1.90
C LEU A 90 -5.27 -12.58 -1.14
N ASN A 91 -5.63 -13.71 -0.50
CA ASN A 91 -4.74 -14.61 0.22
C ASN A 91 -3.79 -13.88 1.18
N SER A 92 -4.32 -12.92 1.93
CA SER A 92 -3.55 -12.07 2.84
C SER A 92 -4.19 -12.01 4.21
N SER A 93 -3.47 -12.45 5.26
CA SER A 93 -3.93 -12.31 6.65
C SER A 93 -4.01 -10.85 7.10
N LEU A 94 -3.24 -9.94 6.49
CA LEU A 94 -3.26 -8.50 6.81
C LEU A 94 -4.39 -7.74 6.11
N GLY A 95 -4.83 -8.24 4.95
CA GLY A 95 -5.82 -7.58 4.10
C GLY A 95 -7.22 -8.16 4.20
N ARG A 96 -7.49 -8.98 5.23
CA ARG A 96 -8.79 -9.64 5.38
C ARG A 96 -9.93 -8.64 5.50
N TYR A 97 -11.05 -8.97 4.86
CA TYR A 97 -12.26 -8.15 4.89
C TYR A 97 -12.84 -7.96 6.30
N ASP A 98 -12.76 -8.98 7.16
CA ASP A 98 -13.29 -8.95 8.54
C ASP A 98 -12.47 -8.08 9.52
N GLY A 99 -11.27 -7.66 9.12
CA GLY A 99 -10.36 -6.90 9.98
C GLY A 99 -9.74 -7.69 11.13
N ASP A 100 -10.00 -9.00 11.29
CA ASP A 100 -9.36 -9.84 12.31
C ASP A 100 -7.98 -10.31 11.85
N VAL A 101 -7.07 -9.34 11.76
CA VAL A 101 -5.70 -9.54 11.29
C VAL A 101 -4.89 -10.39 12.26
N TYR A 102 -4.98 -10.10 13.56
CA TYR A 102 -4.10 -10.72 14.55
C TYR A 102 -4.47 -12.16 14.85
N GLY A 103 -5.77 -12.49 14.93
CA GLY A 103 -6.24 -13.87 15.09
C GLY A 103 -5.78 -14.74 13.93
N HIS A 104 -6.00 -14.27 12.71
CA HIS A 104 -5.58 -14.98 11.50
C HIS A 104 -4.06 -15.09 11.34
N LEU A 105 -3.30 -14.06 11.70
CA LEU A 105 -1.84 -14.12 11.64
C LEU A 105 -1.29 -15.17 12.62
N TYR A 106 -1.90 -15.28 13.80
CA TYR A 106 -1.54 -16.31 14.78
C TYR A 106 -1.87 -17.71 14.25
N GLU A 107 -3.09 -17.93 13.74
CA GLU A 107 -3.47 -19.21 13.14
C GLU A 107 -2.57 -19.59 11.95
N TRP A 108 -2.27 -18.63 11.08
CA TRP A 108 -1.38 -18.82 9.94
C TRP A 108 0.01 -19.25 10.39
N ALA A 109 0.56 -18.59 11.43
CA ALA A 109 1.83 -18.97 12.02
C ALA A 109 1.79 -20.39 12.58
N LEU A 110 0.72 -20.79 13.28
CA LEU A 110 0.57 -22.16 13.81
C LEU A 110 0.54 -23.23 12.71
N ARG A 111 -0.08 -22.94 11.56
CA ARG A 111 -0.17 -23.86 10.41
C ARG A 111 1.17 -24.07 9.70
N ALA A 112 2.18 -23.24 9.97
CA ALA A 112 3.49 -23.35 9.34
C ALA A 112 4.13 -24.73 9.61
N PRO A 113 4.69 -25.43 8.59
CA PRO A 113 5.26 -26.77 8.77
C PRO A 113 6.33 -26.87 9.87
N ARG A 114 7.03 -25.77 10.12
CA ARG A 114 8.08 -25.66 11.15
C ARG A 114 7.54 -25.76 12.58
N ASN A 115 6.27 -25.41 12.79
CA ASN A 115 5.64 -25.38 14.11
C ASN A 115 4.90 -26.68 14.46
N LYS A 116 5.02 -27.73 13.61
CA LYS A 116 4.42 -29.05 13.87
C LYS A 116 4.99 -29.78 15.09
N LYS A 117 6.22 -29.45 15.49
CA LYS A 117 6.91 -30.02 16.65
C LYS A 117 7.37 -28.88 17.55
N GLU A 118 7.20 -29.03 18.87
CA GLU A 118 7.72 -28.06 19.85
C GLU A 118 9.24 -27.94 19.79
N VAL A 119 9.92 -29.09 19.66
CA VAL A 119 11.38 -29.16 19.50
C VAL A 119 11.70 -29.65 18.09
N HIS A 120 12.38 -28.80 17.33
CA HIS A 120 12.82 -29.13 15.98
C HIS A 120 13.94 -30.20 16.01
N ASP A 121 13.97 -31.12 15.05
CA ASP A 121 14.95 -32.24 15.03
C ASP A 121 16.41 -31.74 15.02
N ASN A 122 16.65 -30.56 14.43
CA ASN A 122 17.94 -29.85 14.44
C ASN A 122 18.45 -29.52 15.85
N TYR A 123 17.56 -29.41 16.85
CA TYR A 123 17.97 -29.14 18.23
C TYR A 123 18.85 -30.28 18.77
N GLU A 124 18.39 -31.53 18.64
CA GLU A 124 19.12 -32.71 19.12
C GLU A 124 20.44 -32.89 18.38
N LYS A 125 20.44 -32.62 17.06
CA LYS A 125 21.61 -32.85 16.21
C LYS A 125 22.70 -31.79 16.34
N TYR A 126 22.33 -30.51 16.46
CA TYR A 126 23.26 -29.40 16.34
C TYR A 126 23.31 -28.48 17.57
N LEU A 127 22.17 -28.10 18.13
CA LEU A 127 22.14 -27.12 19.24
C LEU A 127 22.50 -27.77 20.59
N LYS A 128 21.96 -28.95 20.88
CA LYS A 128 22.15 -29.64 22.16
C LYS A 128 23.61 -30.03 22.43
N PRO A 129 24.39 -30.57 21.48
CA PRO A 129 25.81 -30.83 21.69
C PRO A 129 26.62 -29.54 21.90
N LEU A 130 26.29 -28.48 21.15
CA LEU A 130 26.97 -27.18 21.26
C LEU A 130 26.76 -26.55 22.64
N LEU A 131 25.52 -26.53 23.13
CA LEU A 131 25.17 -25.99 24.45
C LEU A 131 25.76 -26.81 25.61
N LYS A 132 25.94 -28.13 25.44
CA LYS A 132 26.58 -28.98 26.46
C LYS A 132 28.09 -28.80 26.50
N ASN A 133 28.73 -28.61 25.34
CA ASN A 133 30.18 -28.46 25.23
C ASN A 133 30.69 -27.04 25.57
N THR A 134 29.79 -26.06 25.78
CA THR A 134 30.14 -24.68 26.14
C THR A 134 30.26 -24.43 27.64
N LYS A 135 30.02 -25.43 28.51
CA LYS A 135 30.36 -25.31 29.93
C LYS A 135 31.87 -25.22 30.08
N SER A 136 32.36 -24.00 30.34
CA SER A 136 33.77 -23.71 30.62
C SER A 136 34.28 -24.62 31.74
N LYS A 137 35.46 -25.22 31.55
CA LYS A 137 36.22 -25.90 32.60
C LYS A 137 36.75 -24.83 33.56
N LEU A 138 35.93 -24.41 34.51
CA LEU A 138 36.40 -23.78 35.75
C LEU A 138 36.68 -24.88 36.77
#